data_AF-A0A366DNA0-F1
#
_entry.id   AF-A0A366DNA0-F1
#
_cell.length_a   1.000
_cell.length_b   1.000
_cell.length_c   1.000
_cell.angle_alpha   90.00
_cell.angle_beta   90.00
_cell.angle_gamma   90.00
#
_symmetry.space_group_name_H-M   'P 1'
#
loop_
_entity.id
_entity.type
_entity.pdbx_description
1 polymer ?
#
loop_
_entity_poly.entity_id
_entity_poly.type
_entity_poly.pdbx_seq_one_letter_code
_entity_poly.pdbx_strand_id
1 'polypeptide(L)'
;MTPPDPFEERTTRTAELVSQLHAIVAELEALHPGRKFTPDGHLVGALAEAAAEALFDITLQPPSTTGHDAIAADGRAVEIKGTYGSRAIGLRTTSHAAADALLVLALSRHPGVPHEIIYNGPLRTVTGTAGRAGSNGQAQLSLSRLRVLNATVPALDRIPLR
;
A
#
# COMPACT_ATOMS: atom_id res chain seq x y z
N MET A 1 2.26 -34.23 3.06
CA MET A 1 1.83 -32.88 3.46
C MET A 1 2.88 -31.93 2.91
N THR A 2 2.57 -31.18 1.87
CA THR A 2 3.51 -30.19 1.30
C THR A 2 3.77 -29.14 2.38
N PRO A 3 5.02 -28.74 2.64
CA PRO A 3 5.28 -27.62 3.54
C PRO A 3 4.50 -26.39 3.04
N PRO A 4 3.95 -25.56 3.94
CA PRO A 4 3.28 -24.33 3.55
C PRO A 4 4.26 -23.47 2.73
N ASP A 5 3.71 -22.73 1.76
CA ASP A 5 4.50 -21.74 1.02
C ASP A 5 5.12 -20.77 2.05
N PRO A 6 6.46 -20.58 2.06
CA PRO A 6 7.11 -19.63 2.97
C PRO A 6 6.48 -18.23 2.92
N PHE A 7 5.88 -17.82 1.80
CA PHE A 7 5.13 -16.58 1.70
C PHE A 7 3.81 -16.62 2.48
N GLU A 8 3.09 -17.73 2.47
CA GLU A 8 1.82 -17.91 3.17
C GLU A 8 2.02 -17.87 4.69
N GLU A 9 3.03 -18.57 5.20
CA GLU A 9 3.38 -18.57 6.63
C GLU A 9 3.76 -17.15 7.09
N ARG A 10 4.63 -16.48 6.33
CA ARG A 10 5.06 -15.11 6.63
C ARG A 10 3.89 -14.12 6.60
N THR A 11 3.01 -14.23 5.60
CA THR A 11 1.84 -13.35 5.44
C THR A 11 0.85 -13.55 6.59
N THR A 12 0.58 -14.81 6.94
CA THR A 12 -0.28 -15.16 8.08
C THR A 12 0.28 -14.58 9.36
N ARG A 13 1.57 -14.77 9.62
CA ARG A 13 2.23 -14.25 10.83
C ARG A 13 2.23 -12.73 10.86
N THR A 14 2.46 -12.05 9.74
CA THR A 14 2.37 -10.59 9.65
C THR A 14 0.96 -10.11 10.00
N ALA A 15 -0.10 -10.77 9.52
CA ALA A 15 -1.47 -10.38 9.83
C ALA A 15 -1.80 -10.50 11.33
N GLU A 16 -1.31 -11.56 12.00
CA GLU A 16 -1.43 -11.71 13.46
C GLU A 16 -0.71 -10.58 14.22
N LEU A 17 0.51 -10.25 13.82
CA LEU A 17 1.30 -9.18 14.44
C LEU A 17 0.66 -7.80 14.24
N VAL A 18 0.10 -7.53 13.06
CA VAL A 18 -0.68 -6.30 12.78
C VAL A 18 -1.91 -6.22 13.68
N SER A 19 -2.62 -7.33 13.86
CA SER A 19 -3.76 -7.38 14.79
C SER A 19 -3.35 -7.08 16.22
N GLN A 20 -2.23 -7.64 16.68
CA GLN A 20 -1.68 -7.36 18.02
C GLN A 20 -1.23 -5.91 18.17
N LEU A 21 -0.56 -5.35 17.16
CA LEU A 21 -0.17 -3.94 17.13
C LEU A 21 -1.38 -3.02 17.30
N HIS A 22 -2.48 -3.29 16.59
CA HIS A 22 -3.69 -2.48 16.72
C HIS A 22 -4.39 -2.65 18.07
N ALA A 23 -4.32 -3.82 18.69
CA ALA A 23 -4.80 -4.02 20.06
C ALA A 23 -3.98 -3.20 21.07
N ILE A 24 -2.65 -3.20 20.94
CA ILE A 24 -1.75 -2.38 21.76
C ILE A 24 -2.04 -0.88 21.58
N VAL A 25 -2.22 -0.42 20.34
CA VAL A 25 -2.61 0.98 20.05
C VAL A 25 -3.92 1.34 20.74
N ALA A 26 -4.93 0.45 20.69
CA ALA A 26 -6.21 0.69 21.35
C ALA A 26 -6.07 0.77 22.88
N GLU A 27 -5.25 -0.08 23.49
CA GLU A 27 -4.96 -0.06 24.93
C GLU A 27 -4.26 1.25 25.34
N LEU A 28 -3.26 1.69 24.58
CA LEU A 28 -2.58 2.97 24.83
C LEU A 28 -3.54 4.17 24.72
N GLU A 29 -4.44 4.19 23.74
CA GLU A 29 -5.47 5.25 23.63
C GLU A 29 -6.47 5.23 24.79
N ALA A 30 -6.79 4.05 25.33
CA ALA A 30 -7.66 3.93 26.51
C ALA A 30 -6.98 4.43 27.80
N LEU A 31 -5.68 4.16 27.96
CA LEU A 31 -4.86 4.67 29.08
C LEU A 31 -4.62 6.18 29.00
N HIS A 32 -4.66 6.76 27.80
CA HIS A 32 -4.44 8.19 27.57
C HIS A 32 -5.58 8.84 26.77
N PRO A 33 -6.76 9.05 27.40
CA PRO A 33 -7.92 9.61 26.72
C PRO A 33 -7.61 10.94 26.01
N GLY A 34 -8.01 11.05 24.74
CA GLY A 34 -7.77 12.22 23.90
C GLY A 34 -6.41 12.23 23.18
N ARG A 35 -5.49 11.31 23.50
CA ARG A 35 -4.25 11.13 22.74
C ARG A 35 -4.41 10.03 21.70
N LYS A 36 -3.92 10.28 20.48
CA LYS A 36 -3.88 9.30 19.40
C LYS A 36 -2.52 8.62 19.32
N PHE A 37 -2.55 7.30 19.14
CA PHE A 37 -1.36 6.43 18.98
C PHE A 37 -1.33 5.80 17.58
N THR A 38 -1.80 6.55 16.57
CA THR A 38 -1.82 6.11 15.17
C THR A 38 -0.42 5.67 14.72
N PRO A 39 -0.26 4.46 14.16
CA PRO A 39 0.97 4.05 13.50
C PRO A 39 1.43 5.10 12.48
N ASP A 40 2.72 5.43 12.48
CA ASP A 40 3.25 6.43 11.57
C ASP A 40 3.23 5.95 10.11
N GLY A 41 3.42 6.91 9.19
CA GLY A 41 3.39 6.62 7.75
C GLY A 41 4.52 5.70 7.28
N HIS A 42 5.66 5.64 7.98
CA HIS A 42 6.77 4.77 7.59
C HIS A 42 6.44 3.31 7.90
N LEU A 43 5.93 3.03 9.11
CA LEU A 43 5.48 1.68 9.47
C LEU A 43 4.34 1.21 8.58
N VAL A 44 3.36 2.08 8.29
CA VAL A 44 2.27 1.74 7.37
C VAL A 44 2.78 1.48 5.95
N GLY A 45 3.78 2.24 5.49
CA GLY A 45 4.44 2.02 4.19
C GLY A 45 5.12 0.65 4.11
N ALA A 46 5.96 0.31 5.09
CA ALA A 46 6.65 -0.97 5.13
C ALA A 46 5.68 -2.17 5.18
N LEU A 47 4.56 -2.04 5.91
CA LEU A 47 3.51 -3.07 5.92
C LEU A 47 2.79 -3.18 4.57
N ALA A 48 2.65 -2.07 3.85
CA ALA A 48 2.07 -2.07 2.50
C ALA A 48 2.99 -2.74 1.48
N GLU A 49 4.30 -2.51 1.55
CA GLU A 49 5.30 -3.17 0.71
C GLU A 49 5.32 -4.68 0.97
N ALA A 50 5.32 -5.11 2.24
CA ALA A 50 5.25 -6.52 2.59
C ALA A 50 3.95 -7.18 2.10
N ALA A 51 2.81 -6.49 2.22
CA ALA A 51 1.53 -6.96 1.69
C ALA A 51 1.54 -7.04 0.15
N ALA A 52 2.13 -6.05 -0.52
CA ALA A 52 2.21 -6.03 -1.98
C ALA A 52 3.12 -7.15 -2.50
N GLU A 53 4.29 -7.39 -1.89
CA GLU A 53 5.18 -8.50 -2.26
C GLU A 53 4.51 -9.87 -2.08
N ALA A 54 3.60 -10.02 -1.11
CA ALA A 54 2.84 -11.24 -0.91
C ALA A 54 1.72 -11.43 -1.96
N LEU A 55 1.12 -10.34 -2.46
CA LEU A 55 -0.04 -10.38 -3.36
C LEU A 55 0.33 -10.34 -4.85
N PHE A 56 1.39 -9.64 -5.21
CA PHE A 56 1.75 -9.34 -6.59
C PHE A 56 3.08 -9.97 -6.98
N ASP A 57 3.23 -10.21 -8.27
CA ASP A 57 4.49 -10.68 -8.85
C ASP A 57 5.48 -9.51 -9.01
N ILE A 58 6.00 -9.06 -7.87
CA ILE A 58 6.94 -7.95 -7.74
C ILE A 58 8.14 -8.35 -6.88
N THR A 59 9.27 -7.65 -7.09
CA THR A 59 10.46 -7.72 -6.25
C THR A 59 10.70 -6.35 -5.61
N LEU A 60 10.71 -6.28 -4.28
CA LEU A 60 10.96 -5.03 -3.56
C LEU A 60 12.40 -4.54 -3.79
N GLN A 61 12.55 -3.21 -3.92
CA GLN A 61 13.85 -2.58 -3.88
C GLN A 61 14.38 -2.54 -2.44
N PRO A 62 15.71 -2.40 -2.24
CA PRO A 62 16.25 -2.16 -0.92
C PRO A 62 15.57 -0.95 -0.24
N PRO A 63 15.33 -1.00 1.08
CA PRO A 63 14.75 0.13 1.79
C PRO A 63 15.52 1.42 1.55
N SER A 64 14.82 2.55 1.47
CA SER A 64 15.40 3.88 1.20
C SER A 64 16.02 4.07 -0.20
N THR A 65 15.72 3.18 -1.15
CA THR A 65 16.02 3.43 -2.57
C THR A 65 15.22 4.64 -3.05
N THR A 66 15.90 5.61 -3.68
CA THR A 66 15.20 6.78 -4.22
C THR A 66 14.50 6.40 -5.51
N GLY A 67 13.18 6.52 -5.54
CA GLY A 67 12.40 6.47 -6.79
C GLY A 67 11.14 5.62 -6.72
N HIS A 68 11.29 4.30 -6.71
CA HIS A 68 10.20 3.32 -6.68
C HIS A 68 10.45 2.25 -5.62
N ASP A 69 9.37 1.59 -5.19
CA ASP A 69 9.40 0.64 -4.08
C ASP A 69 9.67 -0.79 -4.56
N ALA A 70 9.31 -1.11 -5.81
CA ALA A 70 9.47 -2.45 -6.38
C ALA A 70 9.60 -2.46 -7.91
N ILE A 71 10.02 -3.60 -8.46
CA ILE A 71 9.99 -3.91 -9.90
C ILE A 71 9.03 -5.09 -10.11
N ALA A 72 8.07 -4.94 -11.01
CA ALA A 72 7.18 -6.03 -11.43
C ALA A 72 7.91 -7.03 -12.35
N ALA A 73 7.40 -8.26 -12.45
CA ALA A 73 7.99 -9.30 -13.31
C ALA A 73 8.09 -8.91 -14.81
N ASP A 74 7.25 -7.97 -15.26
CA ASP A 74 7.31 -7.39 -16.61
C ASP A 74 8.25 -6.17 -16.73
N GLY A 75 9.02 -5.88 -15.69
CA GLY A 75 10.05 -4.84 -15.67
C GLY A 75 9.55 -3.44 -15.29
N ARG A 76 8.25 -3.23 -15.07
CA ARG A 76 7.72 -1.92 -14.68
C ARG A 76 8.14 -1.54 -13.27
N ALA A 77 8.53 -0.28 -13.10
CA ALA A 77 8.77 0.30 -11.78
C ALA A 77 7.45 0.58 -11.05
N VAL A 78 7.34 0.21 -9.78
CA VAL A 78 6.10 0.24 -9.00
C VAL A 78 6.27 1.11 -7.75
N GLU A 79 5.39 2.08 -7.57
CA GLU A 79 5.18 2.76 -6.29
C GLU A 79 4.05 2.06 -5.53
N ILE A 80 4.22 1.89 -4.22
CA ILE A 80 3.30 1.23 -3.31
C ILE A 80 2.81 2.24 -2.27
N LYS A 81 1.50 2.23 -2.01
CA LYS A 81 0.86 3.03 -0.97
C LYS A 81 -0.10 2.17 -0.17
N GLY A 82 0.03 2.20 1.15
CA GLY A 82 -0.89 1.53 2.08
C GLY A 82 -1.67 2.50 2.95
N THR A 83 -2.82 2.04 3.43
CA THR A 83 -3.60 2.74 4.44
C THR A 83 -4.48 1.79 5.24
N TYR A 84 -4.75 2.10 6.51
CA TYR A 84 -5.70 1.38 7.37
C TYR A 84 -7.08 2.05 7.43
N GLY A 85 -7.47 2.83 6.40
CA GLY A 85 -8.80 3.47 6.34
C GLY A 85 -8.78 5.00 6.31
N SER A 86 -7.67 5.63 5.90
CA SER A 86 -7.70 7.04 5.51
C SER A 86 -8.61 7.24 4.29
N ARG A 87 -9.25 8.40 4.16
CA ARG A 87 -10.08 8.72 2.97
C ARG A 87 -9.25 9.01 1.72
N ALA A 88 -7.95 9.26 1.90
CA ALA A 88 -7.01 9.61 0.84
C ALA A 88 -5.60 9.12 1.16
N ILE A 89 -4.77 8.99 0.13
CA ILE A 89 -3.33 8.81 0.23
C ILE A 89 -2.61 10.04 -0.35
N GLY A 90 -1.40 10.29 0.14
CA GLY A 90 -0.50 11.28 -0.44
C GLY A 90 0.33 10.65 -1.56
N LEU A 91 0.39 11.31 -2.70
CA LEU A 91 1.29 10.97 -3.80
C LEU A 91 2.20 12.17 -4.07
N ARG A 92 3.52 11.95 -4.10
CA ARG A 92 4.46 13.01 -4.45
C ARG A 92 4.28 13.37 -5.92
N THR A 93 4.32 14.66 -6.23
CA THR A 93 4.22 15.11 -7.62
C THR A 93 5.35 14.57 -8.49
N THR A 94 6.50 14.23 -7.91
CA THR A 94 7.66 13.67 -8.61
C THR A 94 7.60 12.15 -8.82
N SER A 95 6.64 11.43 -8.24
CA SER A 95 6.58 9.96 -8.34
C SER A 95 6.49 9.45 -9.80
N HIS A 96 5.86 10.21 -10.70
CA HIS A 96 5.76 9.84 -12.12
C HIS A 96 7.09 9.82 -12.88
N ALA A 97 8.12 10.47 -12.34
CA ALA A 97 9.46 10.41 -12.93
C ALA A 97 10.21 9.12 -12.53
N ALA A 98 9.71 8.38 -11.55
CA ALA A 98 10.43 7.28 -10.92
C ALA A 98 9.70 5.94 -10.93
N ALA A 99 8.38 5.92 -11.19
CA ALA A 99 7.57 4.71 -11.27
C ALA A 99 6.59 4.75 -12.46
N ASP A 100 6.34 3.59 -13.05
CA ASP A 100 5.40 3.39 -14.16
C ASP A 100 3.99 3.05 -13.66
N ALA A 101 3.92 2.30 -12.56
CA ALA A 101 2.69 1.78 -11.97
C ALA A 101 2.52 2.20 -10.51
N LEU A 102 1.26 2.19 -10.06
CA LEU A 102 0.88 2.43 -8.67
C LEU A 102 0.07 1.25 -8.15
N LEU A 103 0.45 0.77 -6.97
CA LEU A 103 -0.35 -0.10 -6.13
C LEU A 103 -0.85 0.70 -4.93
N VAL A 104 -2.17 0.71 -4.71
CA VAL A 104 -2.76 1.27 -3.50
C VAL A 104 -3.56 0.19 -2.78
N LEU A 105 -3.19 -0.08 -1.53
CA LEU A 105 -3.78 -1.11 -0.70
C LEU A 105 -4.50 -0.49 0.52
N ALA A 106 -5.72 -0.92 0.77
CA ALA A 106 -6.36 -0.77 2.06
C ALA A 106 -6.06 -2.03 2.89
N LEU A 107 -5.21 -1.85 3.89
CA LEU A 107 -4.70 -2.91 4.74
C LEU A 107 -5.77 -3.36 5.75
N SER A 108 -5.78 -4.66 6.02
CA SER A 108 -6.66 -5.28 7.00
C SER A 108 -5.96 -5.28 8.36
N ARG A 109 -6.73 -5.05 9.42
CA ARG A 109 -6.28 -5.16 10.81
C ARG A 109 -6.58 -6.53 11.41
N HIS A 110 -7.26 -7.39 10.67
CA HIS A 110 -7.79 -8.66 11.14
C HIS A 110 -7.17 -9.82 10.37
N PRO A 111 -6.64 -10.84 11.08
CA PRO A 111 -6.11 -12.03 10.44
C PRO A 111 -7.20 -12.73 9.62
N GLY A 112 -6.83 -13.29 8.47
CA GLY A 112 -7.75 -13.98 7.56
C GLY A 112 -8.68 -13.07 6.75
N VAL A 113 -8.68 -11.76 6.99
CA VAL A 113 -9.41 -10.79 6.16
C VAL A 113 -8.45 -10.22 5.11
N PRO A 114 -8.75 -10.39 3.80
CA PRO A 114 -7.84 -9.95 2.74
C PRO A 114 -7.69 -8.44 2.70
N HIS A 115 -6.53 -7.98 2.24
CA HIS A 115 -6.33 -6.58 1.90
C HIS A 115 -7.15 -6.20 0.67
N GLU A 116 -7.69 -4.99 0.65
CA GLU A 116 -8.41 -4.48 -0.51
C GLU A 116 -7.43 -3.81 -1.48
N ILE A 117 -7.47 -4.20 -2.75
CA ILE A 117 -6.77 -3.53 -3.84
C ILE A 117 -7.60 -2.31 -4.27
N ILE A 118 -7.21 -1.13 -3.76
CA ILE A 118 -7.87 0.13 -4.10
C ILE A 118 -7.55 0.54 -5.53
N TYR A 119 -6.29 0.38 -5.94
CA TYR A 119 -5.81 0.66 -7.28
C TYR A 119 -4.65 -0.24 -7.64
N ASN A 120 -4.69 -0.80 -8.85
CA ASN A 120 -3.59 -1.50 -9.49
C ASN A 120 -3.58 -1.10 -10.96
N GLY A 121 -2.61 -0.26 -11.36
CA GLY A 121 -2.51 0.19 -12.73
C GLY A 121 -1.48 1.30 -12.96
N PRO A 122 -1.51 1.95 -14.14
CA PRO A 122 -0.52 2.96 -14.51
C PRO A 122 -0.55 4.18 -13.60
N LEU A 123 0.62 4.67 -13.17
CA LEU A 123 0.72 5.85 -12.32
C LEU A 123 0.25 7.12 -13.05
N ARG A 124 0.50 7.21 -14.36
CA ARG A 124 0.06 8.35 -15.20
C ARG A 124 -1.45 8.61 -15.15
N THR A 125 -2.26 7.56 -14.96
CA THR A 125 -3.72 7.65 -14.93
C THR A 125 -4.20 8.41 -13.70
N VAL A 126 -3.49 8.27 -12.58
CA VAL A 126 -3.85 8.92 -11.32
C VAL A 126 -3.24 10.31 -11.17
N THR A 127 -2.04 10.56 -11.71
CA THR A 127 -1.41 11.89 -11.63
C THR A 127 -2.18 12.98 -12.36
N GLY A 128 -2.82 12.65 -13.49
CA GLY A 128 -3.74 13.58 -14.18
C GLY A 128 -4.99 13.95 -13.38
N THR A 129 -5.27 13.23 -12.29
CA THR A 129 -6.42 13.48 -11.41
C THR A 129 -6.02 14.01 -10.02
N ALA A 130 -4.72 14.17 -9.78
CA ALA A 130 -4.20 14.58 -8.48
C ALA A 130 -4.57 16.05 -8.19
N GLY A 131 -5.01 16.31 -6.96
CA GLY A 131 -5.28 17.68 -6.50
C GLY A 131 -4.00 18.53 -6.44
N ARG A 132 -4.16 19.81 -6.09
CA ARG A 132 -3.01 20.71 -5.91
C ARG A 132 -2.09 20.17 -4.81
N ALA A 133 -0.78 20.14 -5.07
CA ALA A 133 0.19 19.70 -4.09
C ALA A 133 0.17 20.59 -2.84
N GLY A 134 0.22 19.97 -1.67
CA GLY A 134 0.39 20.66 -0.39
C GLY A 134 1.82 21.16 -0.21
N SER A 135 2.08 21.84 0.91
CA SER A 135 3.41 22.34 1.28
C SER A 135 4.48 21.25 1.43
N ASN A 136 4.07 19.99 1.63
CA ASN A 136 4.95 18.83 1.69
C ASN A 136 5.26 18.21 0.31
N GLY A 137 4.81 18.84 -0.79
CA GLY A 137 5.00 18.37 -2.15
C GLY A 137 4.14 17.16 -2.54
N GLN A 138 3.17 16.77 -1.70
CA GLN A 138 2.26 15.67 -1.98
C GLN A 138 0.88 16.20 -2.37
N ALA A 139 0.30 15.59 -3.40
CA ALA A 139 -1.10 15.75 -3.73
C ALA A 139 -1.92 14.67 -3.02
N GLN A 140 -3.09 15.04 -2.52
CA GLN A 140 -4.02 14.09 -1.92
C GLN A 140 -4.85 13.42 -3.02
N LEU A 141 -4.92 12.08 -2.97
CA LEU A 141 -5.72 11.25 -3.86
C LEU A 141 -6.81 10.54 -3.06
N SER A 142 -8.07 10.83 -3.38
CA SER A 142 -9.22 10.18 -2.75
C SER A 142 -9.28 8.69 -3.09
N LEU A 143 -9.47 7.84 -2.07
CA LEU A 143 -9.64 6.40 -2.28
C LEU A 143 -10.89 6.08 -3.12
N SER A 144 -11.98 6.85 -2.97
CA SER A 144 -13.19 6.61 -3.76
C SER A 144 -12.94 6.82 -5.25
N ARG A 145 -12.16 7.86 -5.59
CA ARG A 145 -11.78 8.12 -6.99
C ARG A 145 -10.80 7.07 -7.51
N LEU A 146 -9.86 6.63 -6.69
CA LEU A 146 -8.94 5.55 -7.05
C LEU A 146 -9.68 4.24 -7.35
N ARG A 147 -10.71 3.87 -6.56
CA ARG A 147 -11.55 2.70 -6.86
C ARG A 147 -12.25 2.81 -8.21
N VAL A 148 -12.81 3.99 -8.51
CA VAL A 148 -13.45 4.25 -9.82
C VAL A 148 -12.43 4.11 -10.96
N LEU A 149 -11.24 4.69 -10.82
CA LEU A 149 -10.17 4.57 -11.82
C LEU A 149 -9.73 3.11 -11.96
N ASN A 150 -9.59 2.39 -10.84
CA ASN A 150 -9.20 0.99 -10.82
C ASN A 150 -10.15 0.13 -11.66
N ALA A 151 -11.46 0.37 -11.61
CA ALA A 151 -12.44 -0.35 -12.42
C ALA A 151 -12.24 -0.17 -13.94
N THR A 152 -11.55 0.89 -14.36
CA THR A 152 -11.28 1.19 -15.77
C THR A 152 -9.91 0.70 -16.25
N VAL A 153 -9.05 0.18 -15.36
CA VAL A 153 -7.71 -0.28 -15.74
C VAL A 153 -7.80 -1.59 -16.53
N PRO A 154 -7.30 -1.63 -17.79
CA PRO A 154 -7.22 -2.85 -18.59
C PRO A 154 -6.37 -3.93 -17.91
N ALA A 155 -6.71 -5.21 -18.12
CA ALA A 155 -5.97 -6.32 -17.51
C ALA A 155 -4.46 -6.29 -17.81
N LEU A 156 -4.08 -5.93 -19.05
CA LEU A 156 -2.68 -5.81 -19.48
C LEU A 156 -1.91 -4.68 -18.78
N ASP A 157 -2.61 -3.67 -18.28
CA ASP A 157 -2.01 -2.55 -17.56
C ASP A 157 -1.89 -2.81 -16.05
N ARG A 158 -2.46 -3.90 -15.53
CA ARG A 158 -2.36 -4.29 -14.12
C ARG A 158 -1.05 -5.01 -13.85
N ILE A 159 -0.51 -4.83 -12.65
CA ILE A 159 0.55 -5.70 -12.12
C ILE A 159 -0.07 -7.09 -11.85
N PRO A 160 0.54 -8.19 -12.33
CA PRO A 160 0.05 -9.54 -12.08
C PRO A 160 0.00 -9.89 -10.59
N LEU A 161 -0.98 -10.70 -10.21
CA LEU A 161 -1.01 -11.36 -8.90
C LEU A 161 -0.05 -12.56 -8.92
N ARG A 162 0.50 -12.91 -7.75
CA ARG A 162 1.27 -14.14 -7.57
C ARG A 162 0.35 -15.38 -7.53
#